data_AF-A0A137SKH9-F1
#
_entry.id   AF-A0A137SKH9-F1
#
_cell.length_a   1.000
_cell.length_b   1.000
_cell.length_c   1.000
_cell.angle_alpha   90.00
_cell.angle_beta   90.00
_cell.angle_gamma   90.00
#
_symmetry.space_group_name_H-M   'P 1'
#
loop_
_entity.id
_entity.type
_entity.pdbx_description
1 polymer ?
#
loop_
_entity_poly.entity_id
_entity_poly.type
_entity_poly.pdbx_seq_one_letter_code
_entity_poly.pdbx_strand_id
1 'polypeptide(L)'
;MKFTIPLLLSAAVLLPSISVAANNAITPPTLTGMSATEVPITFPEEKLPIAIVGGYQIENSILTARTYSCGINVSDLEIEAKLRWDGATPKILLVGMNLIMCRSGVTSPFSVDLSEFITNVPVHVLDRLEVANNVSLGL
;
A
#
# COMPACT_ATOMS: atom_id res chain seq x y z
N MET A 1 -61.82 36.13 -4.69
CA MET A 1 -61.75 34.66 -4.84
C MET A 1 -61.12 34.09 -3.59
N LYS A 2 -61.81 33.10 -3.02
CA LYS A 2 -61.57 32.51 -1.70
C LYS A 2 -60.88 31.17 -1.96
N PHE A 3 -59.65 30.99 -1.49
CA PHE A 3 -59.02 29.67 -1.43
C PHE A 3 -58.68 29.37 0.03
N THR A 4 -59.60 28.65 0.64
CA THR A 4 -59.46 27.96 1.91
C THR A 4 -58.71 26.66 1.63
N ILE A 5 -57.57 26.42 2.28
CA ILE A 5 -56.96 25.08 2.34
C ILE A 5 -56.88 24.69 3.82
N PRO A 6 -57.48 23.56 4.23
CA PRO A 6 -57.67 23.21 5.62
C PRO A 6 -56.43 22.55 6.24
N LEU A 7 -56.35 22.73 7.55
CA LEU A 7 -55.53 22.03 8.54
C LEU A 7 -55.65 20.50 8.38
N LEU A 8 -54.53 19.77 8.28
CA LEU A 8 -54.49 18.34 8.57
C LEU A 8 -53.19 17.95 9.28
N LEU A 9 -53.44 17.28 10.39
CA LEU A 9 -52.56 16.80 11.44
C LEU A 9 -51.72 15.59 10.97
N SER A 10 -50.59 15.37 11.66
CA SER A 10 -49.98 14.05 11.94
C SER A 10 -49.31 13.24 10.83
N ALA A 11 -48.04 12.87 11.04
CA ALA A 11 -47.61 11.48 11.23
C ALA A 11 -46.09 11.42 11.45
N ALA A 12 -45.66 11.10 12.67
CA ALA A 12 -44.28 10.71 12.95
C ALA A 12 -44.02 9.36 12.25
N VAL A 13 -43.09 9.33 11.30
CA VAL A 13 -42.61 8.09 10.70
C VAL A 13 -41.56 7.49 11.64
N LEU A 14 -42.01 6.57 12.49
CA LEU A 14 -41.11 5.66 13.23
C LEU A 14 -40.57 4.63 12.24
N LEU A 15 -39.29 4.73 11.90
CA LEU A 15 -38.56 3.69 11.16
C LEU A 15 -38.39 2.47 12.07
N PRO A 16 -38.83 1.26 11.69
CA PRO A 16 -38.59 0.07 12.47
C PRO A 16 -37.11 -0.34 12.38
N SER A 17 -36.44 -0.39 13.53
CA SER A 17 -35.12 -1.00 13.66
C SER A 17 -35.27 -2.51 13.57
N ILE A 18 -34.79 -3.13 12.49
CA ILE A 18 -34.68 -4.59 12.40
C ILE A 18 -33.47 -5.05 13.21
N SER A 19 -33.69 -5.48 14.45
CA SER A 19 -32.68 -6.18 15.25
C SER A 19 -32.70 -7.66 14.87
N VAL A 20 -31.64 -8.14 14.21
CA VAL A 20 -31.40 -9.58 13.99
C VAL A 20 -30.72 -10.13 15.23
N ALA A 21 -31.40 -11.03 15.94
CA ALA A 21 -30.82 -11.80 17.04
C ALA A 21 -30.02 -12.99 16.47
N ALA A 22 -28.73 -13.04 16.77
CA ALA A 22 -27.86 -14.17 16.42
C ALA A 22 -27.97 -15.26 17.50
N ASN A 23 -28.88 -16.22 17.33
CA ASN A 23 -28.97 -17.41 18.18
C ASN A 23 -28.26 -18.60 17.53
N ASN A 24 -26.93 -18.54 17.42
CA ASN A 24 -26.12 -19.71 17.07
C ASN A 24 -24.97 -19.83 18.07
N ALA A 25 -25.15 -20.69 19.07
CA ALA A 25 -24.08 -21.12 19.96
C ALA A 25 -23.04 -21.89 19.13
N ILE A 26 -21.85 -21.31 18.99
CA ILE A 26 -20.70 -21.95 18.34
C ILE A 26 -19.92 -22.68 19.44
N THR A 27 -20.01 -24.00 19.49
CA THR A 27 -19.11 -24.81 20.32
C THR A 27 -17.75 -24.95 19.62
N PRO A 28 -16.63 -24.61 20.28
CA PRO A 28 -15.30 -24.74 19.70
C PRO A 28 -14.91 -26.23 19.56
N PRO A 29 -14.28 -26.64 18.45
CA PRO A 29 -13.79 -28.01 18.30
C PRO A 29 -12.54 -28.26 19.16
N THR A 30 -12.51 -29.42 19.81
CA THR A 30 -11.36 -29.95 20.55
C THR A 30 -10.16 -30.14 19.61
N LEU A 31 -9.11 -29.35 19.80
CA LEU A 31 -7.82 -29.53 19.13
C LEU A 31 -6.99 -30.56 19.91
N THR A 32 -6.83 -31.76 19.35
CA THR A 32 -5.80 -32.71 19.77
C THR A 32 -4.43 -32.16 19.34
N GLY A 33 -3.64 -31.69 20.30
CA GLY A 33 -2.32 -31.11 20.06
C GLY A 33 -1.32 -32.14 19.56
N MET A 34 -1.07 -32.15 18.25
CA MET A 34 0.14 -32.72 17.68
C MET A 34 1.26 -31.71 17.90
N SER A 35 2.30 -32.11 18.65
CA SER A 35 3.48 -31.29 18.92
C SER A 35 4.09 -30.83 17.60
N ALA A 36 3.93 -29.55 17.28
CA ALA A 36 4.51 -28.95 16.09
C ALA A 36 6.03 -29.05 16.19
N THR A 37 6.66 -29.65 15.19
CA THR A 37 8.10 -29.55 14.97
C THR A 37 8.48 -28.07 14.92
N GLU A 38 9.44 -27.67 15.74
CA GLU A 38 9.93 -26.30 15.83
C GLU A 38 10.61 -25.92 14.51
N VAL A 39 9.83 -25.31 13.62
CA VAL A 39 10.35 -24.68 12.40
C VAL A 39 10.99 -23.37 12.83
N PRO A 40 12.27 -23.11 12.49
CA PRO A 40 12.91 -21.85 12.82
C PRO A 40 12.09 -20.69 12.23
N ILE A 41 11.72 -19.76 13.10
CA ILE A 41 11.00 -18.53 12.71
C ILE A 41 12.02 -17.62 12.03
N THR A 42 12.09 -17.69 10.69
CA THR A 42 12.83 -16.72 9.90
C THR A 42 12.04 -15.43 9.87
N PHE A 43 12.55 -14.40 10.56
CA PHE A 43 11.99 -13.06 10.44
C PHE A 43 12.32 -12.52 9.03
N PRO A 44 11.33 -12.00 8.28
CA PRO A 44 11.59 -11.42 6.97
C PRO A 44 12.57 -10.26 7.10
N GLU A 45 13.60 -10.23 6.25
CA GLU A 45 14.50 -9.09 6.18
C GLU A 45 13.70 -7.81 5.88
N GLU A 46 13.87 -6.79 6.72
CA GLU A 46 13.10 -5.56 6.59
C GLU A 46 13.49 -4.82 5.30
N LYS A 47 12.57 -4.76 4.33
CA LYS A 47 12.75 -3.92 3.14
C LYS A 47 12.51 -2.45 3.48
N LEU A 48 13.48 -1.59 3.17
CA LEU A 48 13.44 -0.16 3.42
C LEU A 48 13.16 0.64 2.15
N PRO A 49 12.58 1.86 2.26
CA PRO A 49 12.40 2.75 1.13
C PRO A 49 13.71 3.11 0.42
N ILE A 50 13.68 3.07 -0.91
CA ILE A 50 14.79 3.47 -1.77
C ILE A 50 14.61 4.92 -2.19
N ALA A 51 15.70 5.67 -2.12
CA ALA A 51 15.79 7.05 -2.58
C ALA A 51 15.99 7.11 -4.10
N ILE A 52 15.24 7.98 -4.78
CA ILE A 52 15.43 8.27 -6.20
C ILE A 52 16.21 9.57 -6.33
N VAL A 53 17.33 9.52 -7.06
CA VAL A 53 18.24 10.66 -7.24
C VAL A 53 18.26 11.09 -8.71
N GLY A 54 18.03 12.38 -8.96
CA GLY A 54 18.09 12.94 -10.32
C GLY A 54 16.88 12.62 -11.21
N GLY A 55 15.77 12.16 -10.64
CA GLY A 55 14.53 11.85 -11.35
C GLY A 55 14.41 10.38 -11.77
N TYR A 56 13.37 10.09 -12.54
CA TYR A 56 13.05 8.75 -13.04
C TYR A 56 12.41 8.83 -14.42
N GLN A 57 12.46 7.72 -15.15
CA GLN A 57 11.70 7.51 -16.38
C GLN A 57 10.88 6.22 -16.25
N ILE A 58 9.68 6.22 -16.83
CA ILE A 58 8.83 5.03 -16.92
C ILE A 58 8.50 4.81 -18.38
N GLU A 59 8.91 3.67 -18.92
CA GLU A 59 8.63 3.27 -20.29
C GLU A 59 8.33 1.77 -20.31
N ASN A 60 7.25 1.36 -20.99
CA ASN A 60 6.85 -0.05 -21.13
C ASN A 60 6.82 -0.81 -19.79
N SER A 61 6.23 -0.20 -18.76
CA SER A 61 6.17 -0.74 -17.39
C SER A 61 7.51 -0.85 -16.66
N ILE A 62 8.62 -0.37 -17.24
CA ILE A 62 9.93 -0.37 -16.58
C ILE A 62 10.21 1.03 -16.03
N LEU A 63 10.36 1.12 -14.72
CA LEU A 63 10.86 2.33 -14.07
C LEU A 63 12.38 2.27 -14.04
N THR A 64 13.04 3.25 -14.67
CA THR A 64 14.49 3.43 -14.63
C THR A 64 14.84 4.70 -13.88
N ALA A 65 15.74 4.57 -12.90
CA ALA A 65 16.13 5.66 -12.01
C ALA A 65 17.57 5.47 -11.53
N ARG A 66 18.03 6.38 -10.66
CA ARG A 66 19.30 6.25 -9.95
C ARG A 66 19.06 6.28 -8.45
N THR A 67 19.84 5.51 -7.71
CA THR A 67 19.90 5.54 -6.24
C THR A 67 21.35 5.68 -5.79
N TYR A 68 21.58 5.93 -4.50
CA TYR A 68 22.93 5.93 -3.93
C TYR A 68 23.56 4.55 -4.06
N SER A 69 24.82 4.51 -4.48
CA SER A 69 25.54 3.25 -4.60
C SER A 69 25.89 2.69 -3.23
N CYS A 70 25.87 1.37 -3.14
CA CYS A 70 26.04 0.61 -1.91
C CYS A 70 27.36 -0.16 -1.89
N GLY A 71 28.25 0.05 -2.88
CA GLY A 71 29.45 -0.76 -3.10
C GLY A 71 29.17 -2.17 -3.66
N ILE A 72 27.89 -2.53 -3.77
CA ILE A 72 27.37 -3.73 -4.43
C ILE A 72 26.52 -3.33 -5.63
N ASN A 73 26.17 -4.30 -6.47
CA ASN A 73 25.29 -4.03 -7.60
C ASN A 73 23.88 -3.67 -7.09
N VAL A 74 23.29 -2.61 -7.62
CA VAL A 74 21.95 -2.16 -7.22
C VAL A 74 20.87 -3.18 -7.64
N SER A 75 21.18 -4.05 -8.61
CA SER A 75 20.32 -5.18 -8.96
C SER A 75 20.20 -6.22 -7.85
N ASP A 76 21.16 -6.28 -6.93
CA ASP A 76 21.17 -7.25 -5.83
C ASP A 76 20.28 -6.80 -4.66
N LEU A 77 19.66 -5.62 -4.73
CA LEU A 77 18.89 -5.03 -3.63
C LEU A 77 17.44 -5.52 -3.54
N GLU A 78 17.05 -6.46 -4.40
CA GLU A 78 15.69 -7.03 -4.49
C GLU A 78 14.59 -5.97 -4.44
N ILE A 79 14.70 -5.00 -5.35
CA ILE A 79 13.84 -3.83 -5.39
C ILE A 79 12.42 -4.22 -5.80
N GLU A 80 11.45 -3.80 -5.00
CA GLU A 80 10.02 -4.01 -5.21
C GLU A 80 9.27 -2.69 -5.24
N ALA A 81 8.20 -2.63 -6.02
CA ALA A 81 7.24 -1.53 -6.01
C ALA A 81 6.05 -1.85 -5.10
N LYS A 82 5.71 -0.92 -4.20
CA LYS A 82 4.57 -1.04 -3.29
C LYS A 82 3.66 0.18 -3.38
N LEU A 83 2.36 -0.02 -3.20
CA LEU A 83 1.41 1.08 -3.14
C LEU A 83 1.42 1.70 -1.74
N ARG A 84 1.68 3.01 -1.66
CA ARG A 84 1.57 3.81 -0.43
C ARG A 84 0.58 4.93 -0.66
N TRP A 85 -0.19 5.31 0.36
CA TRP A 85 -1.05 6.48 0.32
C TRP A 85 -0.43 7.62 1.12
N ASP A 86 -0.38 8.81 0.53
CA ASP A 86 -0.03 10.06 1.19
C ASP A 86 -1.25 10.99 1.13
N GLY A 87 -2.04 10.98 2.21
CA GLY A 87 -3.39 11.52 2.21
C GLY A 87 -4.27 10.81 1.17
N ALA A 88 -4.77 11.58 0.20
CA ALA A 88 -5.61 11.08 -0.90
C ALA A 88 -4.83 10.75 -2.19
N THR A 89 -3.50 10.85 -2.15
CA THR A 89 -2.64 10.64 -3.31
C THR A 89 -1.97 9.26 -3.24
N PRO A 90 -2.24 8.36 -4.20
CA PRO A 90 -1.54 7.09 -4.28
C PRO A 90 -0.12 7.29 -4.82
N LYS A 91 0.85 6.60 -4.22
CA LYS A 91 2.25 6.67 -4.59
C LYS A 91 2.86 5.29 -4.76
N ILE A 92 3.72 5.13 -5.78
CA ILE A 92 4.64 4.00 -5.89
C ILE A 92 5.80 4.25 -4.92
N LEU A 93 5.92 3.41 -3.91
CA LEU A 93 7.08 3.35 -3.04
C LEU A 93 7.99 2.21 -3.52
N LEU A 94 9.20 2.55 -3.92
CA LEU A 94 10.24 1.55 -4.14
C LEU A 94 10.86 1.16 -2.80
N VAL A 95 10.92 -0.12 -2.52
CA VAL A 95 11.57 -0.68 -1.34
C VAL A 95 12.57 -1.74 -1.76
N GLY A 96 13.64 -1.92 -1.00
CA GLY A 96 14.59 -3.01 -1.21
C GLY A 96 15.29 -3.35 0.10
N MET A 97 16.30 -4.19 0.04
CA MET A 97 17.05 -4.62 1.23
C MET A 97 17.53 -3.42 2.08
N ASN A 98 17.62 -3.64 3.40
CA ASN A 98 18.11 -2.64 4.33
C ASN A 98 19.60 -2.35 4.07
N LEU A 99 19.85 -1.17 3.49
CA LEU A 99 21.20 -0.76 3.17
C LEU A 99 21.47 0.63 3.74
N ILE A 100 21.39 0.75 5.07
CA ILE A 100 21.86 1.90 5.85
C ILE A 100 23.25 2.42 5.36
N MET A 101 24.03 1.55 4.70
CA MET A 101 25.35 1.79 4.10
C MET A 101 25.35 2.47 2.70
N CYS A 102 24.24 2.63 1.98
CA CYS A 102 24.21 3.31 0.66
C CYS A 102 24.30 4.84 0.84
N ARG A 103 25.44 5.32 1.33
CA ARG A 103 25.75 6.75 1.52
C ARG A 103 27.05 7.13 0.83
N SER A 104 27.48 6.35 -0.15
CA SER A 104 28.54 6.81 -1.03
C SER A 104 27.98 8.01 -1.82
N GLY A 105 28.73 9.10 -1.94
CA GLY A 105 28.33 10.28 -2.73
C GLY A 105 28.21 10.01 -4.24
N VAL A 106 28.19 8.75 -4.65
CA VAL A 106 28.08 8.27 -6.02
C VAL A 106 26.74 7.57 -6.21
N THR A 107 26.13 7.76 -7.38
CA THR A 107 24.83 7.17 -7.71
C THR A 107 24.97 6.12 -8.79
N SER A 108 24.21 5.04 -8.66
CA SER A 108 24.16 3.93 -9.61
C SER A 108 22.75 3.82 -10.22
N PRO A 109 22.65 3.51 -11.52
CA PRO A 109 21.36 3.30 -12.17
C PRO A 109 20.73 1.98 -11.71
N PHE A 110 19.40 1.91 -11.76
CA PHE A 110 18.63 0.68 -11.57
C PHE A 110 17.33 0.73 -12.37
N SER A 111 16.77 -0.45 -12.60
CA SER A 111 15.48 -0.62 -13.28
C SER A 111 14.59 -1.58 -12.50
N VAL A 112 13.30 -1.29 -12.44
CA VAL A 112 12.29 -2.10 -11.77
C VAL A 112 11.16 -2.36 -12.74
N ASP A 113 10.78 -3.63 -12.90
CA ASP A 113 9.58 -4.01 -13.64
C ASP A 113 8.35 -3.75 -12.77
N LEU A 114 7.48 -2.86 -13.23
CA LEU A 114 6.22 -2.50 -12.58
C LEU A 114 5.05 -3.34 -13.09
N SER A 115 5.24 -4.30 -14.01
CA SER A 115 4.14 -5.05 -14.63
C SER A 115 3.28 -5.77 -13.60
N GLU A 116 3.89 -6.41 -12.61
CA GLU A 116 3.16 -7.06 -11.51
C GLU A 116 2.41 -6.02 -10.65
N PHE A 117 3.06 -4.91 -10.32
CA PHE A 117 2.44 -3.82 -9.58
C PHE A 117 1.22 -3.25 -10.32
N ILE A 118 1.37 -2.93 -11.60
CA ILE A 118 0.34 -2.34 -12.46
C ILE A 118 -0.85 -3.29 -12.59
N THR A 119 -0.58 -4.59 -12.75
CA THR A 119 -1.65 -5.60 -12.88
C THR A 119 -2.48 -5.75 -11.60
N ASN A 120 -1.85 -5.53 -10.44
CA ASN A 120 -2.50 -5.68 -9.13
C ASN A 120 -3.16 -4.41 -8.60
N VAL A 121 -2.93 -3.25 -9.23
CA VAL A 121 -3.47 -1.97 -8.77
C VAL A 121 -4.67 -1.54 -9.63
N PRO A 122 -5.81 -1.15 -9.03
CA PRO A 122 -6.96 -0.71 -9.79
C PRO A 122 -6.66 0.49 -10.69
N VAL A 123 -7.22 0.50 -11.91
CA VAL A 123 -6.97 1.56 -12.91
C VAL A 123 -7.22 2.97 -12.39
N HIS A 124 -8.31 3.18 -11.64
CA HIS A 124 -8.62 4.49 -11.04
C HIS A 124 -7.58 5.01 -10.04
N VAL A 125 -6.74 4.11 -9.50
CA VAL A 125 -5.58 4.46 -8.66
C VAL A 125 -4.37 4.78 -9.52
N LEU A 126 -4.14 4.01 -10.60
CA LEU A 126 -3.06 4.22 -11.55
C LEU A 126 -3.12 5.61 -12.21
N ASP A 127 -4.33 6.10 -12.52
CA ASP A 127 -4.55 7.41 -13.15
C ASP A 127 -4.04 8.61 -12.33
N ARG A 128 -3.84 8.40 -11.02
CA ARG A 128 -3.43 9.43 -10.06
C ARG A 128 -2.11 9.10 -9.38
N LEU A 129 -1.42 8.11 -9.89
CA LEU A 129 -0.27 7.52 -9.24
C LEU A 129 0.97 8.40 -9.41
N GLU A 130 1.59 8.74 -8.29
CA GLU A 130 2.87 9.45 -8.27
C GLU A 130 4.00 8.50 -7.83
N VAL A 131 5.26 8.85 -8.11
CA VAL A 131 6.38 8.09 -7.53
C VAL A 131 6.78 8.74 -6.21
N ALA A 132 6.75 7.97 -5.13
CA ALA A 132 7.25 8.42 -3.84
C ALA A 132 8.77 8.60 -3.92
N ASN A 133 9.25 9.75 -3.46
CA ASN A 133 10.67 9.96 -3.26
C ASN A 133 10.91 10.43 -1.82
N ASN A 134 11.69 9.67 -1.05
CA ASN A 134 11.99 9.98 0.35
C ASN A 134 13.36 10.68 0.50
N VAL A 135 13.88 11.29 -0.56
CA VAL A 135 15.06 12.16 -0.43
C VAL A 135 14.63 13.42 0.29
N SER A 136 15.02 13.54 1.57
CA SER A 136 15.05 14.85 2.22
C SER A 136 16.11 15.67 1.50
N LEU A 137 15.67 16.53 0.57
CA LEU A 137 16.47 17.65 0.10
C LEU A 137 16.52 18.61 1.29
N GLY A 138 17.46 18.39 2.22
CA GLY A 138 17.70 19.31 3.31
C GLY A 138 17.97 20.69 2.73
N LEU A 139 16.96 21.56 2.82
CA LEU A 139 17.11 23.00 2.72
C LEU A 139 17.34 23.54 4.12
#